data_AF-A0A5F1YE32-F1
#
_entry.id   AF-A0A5F1YE32-F1
#
_cell.length_a   1.000
_cell.length_b   1.000
_cell.length_c   1.000
_cell.angle_alpha   90.00
_cell.angle_beta   90.00
_cell.angle_gamma   90.00
#
_symmetry.space_group_name_H-M   'P 1'
#
loop_
_entity.id
_entity.type
_entity.pdbx_description
1 polymer ?
#
loop_
_entity_poly.entity_id
_entity_poly.type
_entity_poly.pdbx_seq_one_letter_code
_entity_poly.pdbx_strand_id
1 'polypeptide(L)'
;MRSLTAFLFILLLSGCMYSVHQFSSSDVSAPRKSESMKRIVAESQQFVILGFAKNTDYADEALSKLINLCPTGTIQSIGTRFSTDLGFLSWTNRIRLEGYCVE
;
A
#
# COMPACT_ATOMS: atom_id res chain seq x y z
N MET A 1 10.48 -41.64 8.81
CA MET A 1 10.56 -40.62 9.89
C MET A 1 11.35 -39.37 9.47
N ARG A 2 12.60 -39.46 8.95
CA ARG A 2 13.39 -38.28 8.51
C ARG A 2 12.67 -37.36 7.50
N SER A 3 11.97 -37.93 6.51
CA SER A 3 11.27 -37.14 5.48
C SER A 3 10.05 -36.37 6.02
N LEU A 4 9.40 -36.86 7.08
CA LEU A 4 8.22 -36.21 7.67
C LEU A 4 8.63 -34.93 8.43
N THR A 5 9.76 -34.98 9.15
CA THR A 5 10.36 -33.82 9.81
C THR A 5 10.82 -32.74 8.84
N ALA A 6 11.37 -33.12 7.69
CA ALA A 6 11.78 -32.15 6.66
C ALA A 6 10.58 -31.43 6.03
N PHE A 7 9.49 -32.16 5.77
CA PHE A 7 8.27 -31.59 5.22
C PHE A 7 7.58 -30.63 6.21
N LEU A 8 7.58 -30.98 7.50
CA LEU A 8 7.08 -30.10 8.56
C LEU A 8 7.90 -28.79 8.64
N PHE A 9 9.22 -28.87 8.46
CA PHE A 9 10.08 -27.68 8.43
C PHE A 9 9.77 -26.75 7.25
N ILE A 10 9.47 -27.30 6.07
CA ILE A 10 9.08 -26.51 4.88
C ILE A 10 7.73 -25.81 5.10
N LEU A 11 6.77 -26.49 5.73
CA LEU A 11 5.46 -25.91 6.06
C LEU A 11 5.56 -24.76 7.07
N LEU A 12 6.50 -24.84 8.02
CA LEU A 12 6.72 -23.76 8.99
C LEU A 12 7.35 -22.50 8.36
N LEU A 13 8.00 -22.63 7.20
CA LEU A 13 8.62 -21.51 6.47
C LEU A 13 7.63 -20.77 5.55
N SER A 14 6.43 -21.32 5.31
CA SER A 14 5.42 -20.75 4.41
C SER A 14 4.28 -20.02 5.13
N GLY A 15 4.57 -19.35 6.25
CA GLY A 15 3.58 -18.52 6.95
C GLY A 15 3.31 -17.22 6.19
N CYS A 16 2.07 -17.01 5.75
CA CYS A 16 1.62 -15.73 5.20
C CYS A 16 1.36 -14.75 6.35
N MET A 17 2.37 -13.99 6.77
CA MET A 17 2.22 -13.01 7.83
C MET A 17 2.05 -11.62 7.21
N TYR A 18 0.89 -11.01 7.41
CA TYR A 18 0.58 -9.66 6.94
C TYR A 18 0.50 -8.72 8.11
N SER A 19 1.06 -7.53 7.96
CA SER A 19 0.94 -6.51 9.00
C SER A 19 0.60 -5.15 8.42
N VAL A 20 -0.42 -4.52 8.99
CA VAL A 20 -0.80 -3.14 8.71
C VAL A 20 -0.28 -2.30 9.85
N HIS A 21 0.71 -1.46 9.59
CA HIS A 21 1.39 -0.73 10.66
C HIS A 21 0.93 0.73 10.79
N GLN A 22 0.40 1.33 9.72
CA GLN A 22 -0.03 2.72 9.72
C GLN A 22 -1.26 2.94 8.84
N PHE A 23 -2.26 3.61 9.40
CA PHE A 23 -3.41 4.16 8.69
C PHE A 23 -3.58 5.61 9.11
N SER A 24 -3.49 6.54 8.15
CA SER A 24 -3.74 7.96 8.36
C SER A 24 -4.88 8.39 7.46
N SER A 25 -5.81 9.19 7.96
CA SER A 25 -6.90 9.79 7.17
C SER A 25 -7.01 11.26 7.52
N SER A 26 -7.08 12.13 6.51
CA SER A 26 -7.37 13.56 6.72
C SER A 26 -8.86 13.85 6.63
N ASP A 27 -9.31 14.95 7.26
CA ASP A 27 -10.72 15.36 7.24
C ASP A 27 -11.24 15.67 5.82
N VAL A 28 -12.55 15.51 5.65
CA VAL A 28 -13.32 15.87 4.44
C VAL A 28 -14.00 17.22 4.67
N SER A 29 -13.72 18.21 3.85
CA SER A 29 -14.61 19.36 3.68
C SER A 29 -15.79 18.96 2.80
N ALA A 30 -17.03 19.31 3.19
CA ALA A 30 -18.20 19.03 2.37
C ALA A 30 -18.05 19.71 1.00
N PRO A 31 -18.17 18.98 -0.12
CA PRO A 31 -18.08 19.58 -1.45
C PRO A 31 -19.23 20.57 -1.63
N ARG A 32 -18.98 21.66 -2.38
CA ARG A 32 -20.07 22.60 -2.72
C ARG A 32 -21.12 21.86 -3.57
N LYS A 33 -22.38 22.29 -3.51
CA LYS A 33 -23.50 21.63 -4.23
C LYS A 33 -23.28 21.45 -5.75
N SER A 34 -22.34 22.18 -6.35
CA SER A 34 -22.00 22.13 -7.78
C SER A 34 -20.77 21.28 -8.10
N GLU A 35 -20.04 20.78 -7.10
CA GLU A 35 -18.79 20.04 -7.30
C GLU A 35 -19.07 18.53 -7.35
N SER A 36 -18.46 17.86 -8.32
CA SER A 36 -18.45 16.41 -8.45
C SER A 36 -17.35 15.82 -7.58
N MET A 37 -17.66 14.72 -6.87
CA MET A 37 -16.71 14.06 -5.96
C MET A 37 -16.45 12.63 -6.45
N LYS A 38 -15.21 12.34 -6.86
CA LYS A 38 -14.79 11.03 -7.36
C LYS A 38 -13.75 10.42 -6.45
N ARG A 39 -13.99 9.20 -5.94
CA ARG A 39 -12.98 8.45 -5.20
C ARG A 39 -11.82 8.07 -6.13
N ILE A 40 -10.60 8.38 -5.71
CA ILE A 40 -9.35 8.03 -6.39
C ILE A 40 -8.47 7.17 -5.47
N VAL A 41 -7.75 6.21 -6.05
CA VAL A 41 -6.90 5.26 -5.32
C VAL A 41 -5.65 5.00 -6.13
N ALA A 42 -4.49 5.05 -5.48
CA ALA A 42 -3.19 4.71 -6.06
C ALA A 42 -2.42 3.75 -5.16
N GLU A 43 -1.69 2.82 -5.77
CA GLU A 43 -0.87 1.83 -5.07
C GLU A 43 0.52 1.67 -5.70
N SER A 44 1.48 1.33 -4.85
CA SER A 44 2.82 0.92 -5.23
C SER A 44 3.39 -0.05 -4.19
N GLN A 45 4.51 -0.67 -4.54
CA GLN A 45 5.13 -1.67 -3.69
C GLN A 45 6.65 -1.66 -3.82
N GLN A 46 7.31 -2.05 -2.73
CA GLN A 46 8.74 -2.31 -2.65
C GLN A 46 8.95 -3.74 -2.21
N PHE A 47 9.64 -4.53 -3.04
CA PHE A 47 10.13 -5.85 -2.65
C PHE A 47 11.52 -5.74 -2.05
N VAL A 48 11.72 -6.40 -0.92
CA VAL A 48 13.00 -6.53 -0.23
C VAL A 48 13.32 -8.00 -0.03
N ILE A 49 14.57 -8.39 -0.30
CA ILE A 49 15.08 -9.73 -0.03
C ILE A 49 16.47 -9.61 0.57
N LEU A 50 16.71 -10.28 1.70
CA LEU A 50 18.00 -10.23 2.40
C LEU A 50 18.49 -8.79 2.67
N GLY A 51 17.57 -7.84 2.84
CA GLY A 51 17.88 -6.41 3.03
C GLY A 51 18.08 -5.58 1.75
N PHE A 52 18.09 -6.20 0.56
CA PHE A 52 18.20 -5.49 -0.71
C PHE A 52 16.82 -5.06 -1.23
N ALA A 53 16.58 -3.74 -1.29
CA ALA A 53 15.34 -3.16 -1.80
C ALA A 53 15.46 -2.83 -3.30
N LYS A 54 14.47 -3.23 -4.12
CA LYS A 54 14.46 -2.93 -5.56
C LYS A 54 13.81 -1.59 -5.94
N ASN A 55 12.80 -1.15 -5.19
CA ASN A 55 12.05 0.08 -5.47
C ASN A 55 12.03 0.97 -4.23
N THR A 56 13.03 1.85 -4.08
CA THR A 56 13.13 2.78 -2.94
C THR A 56 12.11 3.91 -3.01
N ASP A 57 11.64 4.23 -4.22
CA ASP A 57 10.82 5.42 -4.50
C ASP A 57 9.33 5.08 -4.57
N TYR A 58 8.94 3.89 -4.10
CA TYR A 58 7.56 3.39 -4.20
C TYR A 58 6.55 4.37 -3.57
N ALA A 59 6.88 5.04 -2.46
CA ALA A 59 6.00 6.04 -1.85
C ALA A 59 5.72 7.22 -2.80
N ASP A 60 6.76 7.74 -3.46
CA ASP A 60 6.66 8.84 -4.41
C ASP A 60 5.94 8.42 -5.70
N GLU A 61 6.11 7.16 -6.12
CA GLU A 61 5.34 6.59 -7.22
C GLU A 61 3.85 6.55 -6.91
N ALA A 62 3.45 6.13 -5.70
CA ALA A 62 2.05 6.09 -5.30
C ALA A 62 1.45 7.50 -5.24
N LEU A 63 2.19 8.47 -4.72
CA LEU A 63 1.78 9.88 -4.68
C LEU A 63 1.59 10.43 -6.10
N SER A 64 2.58 10.22 -6.97
CA SER A 64 2.55 10.67 -8.37
C SER A 64 1.37 10.04 -9.13
N LYS A 65 1.11 8.74 -8.92
CA LYS A 65 -0.08 8.05 -9.46
C LYS A 65 -1.37 8.68 -8.95
N LEU A 66 -1.47 9.03 -7.67
CA LEU A 66 -2.66 9.64 -7.09
C LEU A 66 -2.95 11.03 -7.70
N ILE A 67 -1.92 11.87 -7.84
CA ILE A 67 -2.03 13.21 -8.44
C ILE A 67 -2.51 13.11 -9.89
N ASN A 68 -1.97 12.16 -10.66
CA ASN A 68 -2.36 11.95 -12.05
C ASN A 68 -3.82 11.49 -12.23
N LEU A 69 -4.49 11.00 -11.18
CA LEU A 69 -5.91 10.65 -11.21
C LEU A 69 -6.85 11.86 -11.04
N CYS A 70 -6.31 13.03 -10.70
CA CYS A 70 -7.06 14.28 -10.47
C CYS A 70 -6.33 15.49 -11.10
N PRO A 71 -6.26 15.58 -12.44
CA PRO A 71 -5.45 16.57 -13.13
C PRO A 71 -6.01 18.01 -13.03
N THR A 72 -7.33 18.15 -12.93
CA THR A 72 -8.04 19.44 -12.93
C THR A 72 -8.72 19.77 -11.62
N GLY A 73 -8.82 18.81 -10.70
CA GLY A 73 -9.49 18.95 -9.42
C GLY A 73 -8.55 19.11 -8.23
N THR A 74 -9.15 19.19 -7.04
CA THR A 74 -8.43 19.17 -5.77
C THR A 74 -8.62 17.83 -5.07
N ILE A 75 -7.52 17.24 -4.60
CA ILE A 75 -7.55 16.01 -3.82
C ILE A 75 -7.86 16.35 -2.36
N GLN A 76 -8.92 15.76 -1.82
CA GLN A 76 -9.35 15.89 -0.42
C GLN A 76 -9.37 14.52 0.28
N SER A 77 -9.30 14.53 1.61
CA SER A 77 -9.40 13.33 2.46
C SER A 77 -8.42 12.22 2.06
N ILE A 78 -7.13 12.51 2.14
CA ILE A 78 -6.09 11.55 1.81
C ILE A 78 -5.98 10.52 2.93
N GLY A 79 -6.39 9.29 2.62
CA GLY A 79 -6.11 8.07 3.36
C GLY A 79 -4.79 7.46 2.92
N THR A 80 -3.89 7.16 3.85
CA THR A 80 -2.64 6.43 3.60
C THR A 80 -2.65 5.15 4.40
N ARG A 81 -2.45 4.02 3.74
CA ARG A 81 -2.32 2.71 4.36
C ARG A 81 -0.98 2.08 3.99
N PHE A 82 -0.17 1.80 4.99
CA PHE A 82 1.05 1.02 4.85
C PHE A 82 0.84 -0.41 5.34
N SER A 83 1.30 -1.36 4.54
CA SER A 83 1.30 -2.76 4.92
C SER A 83 2.51 -3.50 4.42
N THR A 84 2.83 -4.59 5.11
CA THR A 84 3.98 -5.43 4.80
C THR A 84 3.54 -6.88 4.70
N ASP A 85 3.75 -7.48 3.53
CA ASP A 85 3.72 -8.93 3.34
C ASP A 85 5.06 -9.50 3.81
N LEU A 86 5.09 -10.35 4.83
CA LEU A 86 6.31 -10.98 5.33
C LEU A 86 6.46 -12.39 4.76
N GLY A 87 7.65 -12.69 4.25
CA GLY A 87 8.15 -14.03 3.95
C GLY A 87 9.37 -14.35 4.82
N PHE A 88 9.91 -15.56 4.67
CA PHE A 88 11.00 -16.05 5.53
C PHE A 88 12.29 -15.20 5.45
N LEU A 89 12.65 -14.69 4.25
CA LEU A 89 13.85 -13.87 4.01
C LEU A 89 13.56 -12.68 3.09
N SER A 90 12.30 -12.39 2.88
CA SER A 90 11.82 -11.33 2.01
C SER A 90 10.59 -10.69 2.60
N TRP A 91 10.32 -9.45 2.20
CA TRP A 91 9.05 -8.80 2.48
C TRP A 91 8.67 -7.87 1.34
N THR A 92 7.38 -7.60 1.23
CA THR A 92 6.85 -6.61 0.29
C THR A 92 6.16 -5.52 1.07
N ASN A 93 6.72 -4.33 1.06
CA ASN A 93 6.04 -3.13 1.54
C ASN A 93 5.06 -2.66 0.48
N ARG A 94 3.82 -2.39 0.88
CA ARG A 94 2.78 -1.80 0.04
C ARG A 94 2.34 -0.50 0.66
N ILE A 95 2.12 0.50 -0.18
CA ILE A 95 1.46 1.74 0.20
C ILE A 95 0.23 1.89 -0.68
N ARG A 96 -0.90 2.14 -0.03
CA ARG A 96 -2.17 2.46 -0.69
C ARG A 96 -2.57 3.86 -0.26
N LEU A 97 -2.65 4.77 -1.24
CA LEU A 97 -3.19 6.10 -1.08
C LEU A 97 -4.61 6.11 -1.62
N GLU A 98 -5.54 6.66 -0.85
CA GLU A 98 -6.92 6.85 -1.27
C GLU A 98 -7.38 8.27 -0.94
N GLY A 99 -8.30 8.80 -1.71
CA GLY A 99 -8.89 10.10 -1.43
C GLY A 99 -10.00 10.41 -2.41
N TYR A 100 -10.40 11.67 -2.45
CA TYR A 100 -11.46 12.14 -3.31
C TYR A 100 -10.96 13.31 -4.17
N CYS A 101 -11.13 13.19 -5.48
CA CYS A 101 -10.97 14.29 -6.41
C CYS A 101 -12.27 15.09 -6.46
N VAL A 102 -12.18 16.39 -6.21
CA VAL A 102 -13.30 17.33 -6.25
C VAL A 102 -13.10 18.29 -7.42
N GLU A 103 -14.07 18.34 -8.33
CA GLU A 103 -14.08 19.14 -9.59
C GLU A 103 -15.40 19.88 -9.76
#